data_AF-A0A1W6WGG5-F1
#
_entry.id   AF-A0A1W6WGG5-F1
#
_cell.length_a   1.000
_cell.length_b   1.000
_cell.length_c   1.000
_cell.angle_alpha   90.00
_cell.angle_beta   90.00
_cell.angle_gamma   90.00
#
_symmetry.space_group_name_H-M   'P 1'
#
loop_
_entity.id
_entity.type
_entity.pdbx_description
1 polymer ?
#
loop_
_entity_poly.entity_id
_entity_poly.type
_entity_poly.pdbx_seq_one_letter_code
_entity_poly.pdbx_strand_id
1 'polypeptide(L)' 'MLCRAVLDVFNLRPAAIIEKLKLTDVIYADTATYGHFRYGLSTWEFLDCYTELREAVNKYVD' A
#
# COMPACT_ATOMS: atom_id res chain seq x y z
N MET A 1 10.53 -8.54 -13.78
CA MET A 1 9.09 -8.35 -14.02
C MET A 1 8.40 -7.72 -12.82
N LEU A 2 8.14 -8.45 -11.73
CA LEU A 2 7.30 -7.97 -10.61
C LEU A 2 7.80 -6.67 -9.95
N CYS A 3 9.11 -6.54 -9.68
CA CYS A 3 9.65 -5.31 -9.09
C CYS A 3 9.40 -4.06 -9.95
N ARG A 4 9.38 -4.19 -11.29
CA ARG A 4 9.10 -3.06 -12.19
C ARG A 4 7.62 -2.69 -12.10
N ALA A 5 6.73 -3.67 -12.18
CA ALA A 5 5.28 -3.44 -12.01
C ALA A 5 4.93 -2.78 -10.66
N VAL A 6 5.62 -3.17 -9.57
CA VAL A 6 5.44 -2.55 -8.25
C VAL A 6 5.87 -1.07 -8.28
N LEU A 7 7.01 -0.75 -8.88
CA LEU A 7 7.51 0.63 -8.94
C LEU A 7 6.66 1.53 -9.86
N ASP A 8 5.95 0.95 -10.83
CA ASP A 8 5.01 1.68 -11.70
C ASP A 8 3.73 2.08 -10.95
N VAL A 9 3.29 1.27 -9.98
CA VAL A 9 2.02 1.47 -9.27
C VAL A 9 2.20 2.17 -7.93
N PHE A 10 3.25 1.82 -7.19
CA PHE A 10 3.47 2.32 -5.84
C PHE A 10 4.59 3.36 -5.80
N ASN A 11 4.23 4.60 -5.43
CA ASN A 11 5.22 5.64 -5.16
C ASN A 11 5.81 5.46 -3.75
N LEU A 12 6.95 4.79 -3.66
CA LEU A 12 7.59 4.44 -2.39
C LEU A 12 8.43 5.57 -1.76
N ARG A 13 8.29 6.83 -2.23
CA ARG A 13 8.94 7.97 -1.57
C ARG A 13 8.25 8.27 -0.24
N PRO A 14 8.97 8.70 0.80
CA PRO A 14 8.39 8.91 2.14
C PRO A 14 7.14 9.79 2.15
N ALA A 15 7.16 10.93 1.44
CA ALA A 15 6.02 11.84 1.37
C ALA A 15 4.79 11.19 0.70
N ALA A 16 5.00 10.40 -0.36
CA ALA A 16 3.92 9.72 -1.05
C ALA A 16 3.34 8.57 -0.22
N ILE A 17 4.15 7.89 0.59
CA ILE A 17 3.68 6.88 1.55
C ILE A 17 2.80 7.52 2.63
N ILE A 18 3.25 8.64 3.20
CA ILE A 18 2.49 9.38 4.21
C ILE A 18 1.12 9.81 3.66
N GLU A 19 1.10 10.35 2.44
CA GLU A 19 -0.12 10.78 1.76
C GLU A 19 -1.05 9.62 1.44
N LYS A 20 -0.55 8.57 0.77
CA LYS A 20 -1.34 7.41 0.34
C LYS A 20 -1.97 6.68 1.52
N LEU A 21 -1.24 6.52 2.62
CA LEU A 21 -1.68 5.80 3.81
C LEU A 21 -2.28 6.72 4.89
N LYS A 22 -2.36 8.03 4.66
CA LYS A 22 -2.85 9.02 5.64
C LYS A 22 -2.17 8.92 7.00
N LEU A 23 -0.84 8.77 7.00
CA LEU A 23 -0.07 8.55 8.24
C LEU A 23 -0.01 9.78 9.16
N THR A 24 -0.56 10.92 8.76
CA THR A 24 -0.71 12.07 9.66
C THR A 24 -1.90 11.95 10.61
N ASP A 25 -2.76 10.95 10.40
CA ASP A 25 -3.92 10.70 11.25
C ASP A 25 -3.48 10.09 12.59
N VAL A 26 -4.16 10.47 13.67
CA VAL A 26 -3.85 10.00 15.04
C VAL A 26 -4.46 8.62 15.27
N ILE A 27 -3.94 7.59 14.59
CA ILE A 27 -4.47 6.20 14.60
C ILE A 27 -3.58 5.20 15.36
N TYR A 28 -2.42 5.63 15.85
CA TYR A 28 -1.37 4.71 16.29
C TYR A 28 -1.68 3.96 17.60
N ALA A 29 -2.51 4.55 18.48
CA ALA A 29 -2.91 3.92 19.73
C ALA A 29 -3.65 2.60 19.50
N ASP A 30 -4.49 2.54 18.46
CA ASP A 30 -5.28 1.35 18.13
C ASP A 30 -4.40 0.19 17.67
N THR A 31 -3.23 0.48 17.10
CA THR A 31 -2.27 -0.53 16.62
C THR A 31 -1.26 -0.99 17.69
N ALA A 32 -1.26 -0.38 18.88
CA ALA A 32 -0.28 -0.64 19.94
C ALA A 32 -0.44 -2.00 20.63
N THR A 33 -1.58 -2.67 20.40
CA THR A 33 -1.89 -3.99 20.95
C THR A 33 -2.42 -4.90 19.84
N TYR A 34 -2.32 -6.22 20.01
CA TYR A 34 -2.83 -7.22 19.06
C TYR A 34 -2.23 -7.19 17.64
N GLY A 35 -1.22 -6.35 17.40
CA GLY A 35 -0.42 -6.28 16.17
C GLY A 35 -0.87 -5.20 15.19
N HIS A 36 0.07 -4.69 14.38
CA HIS A 36 -0.19 -3.62 13.41
C HIS A 36 -0.91 -4.08 12.13
N PHE A 37 -0.94 -5.39 11.87
CA PHE A 37 -1.57 -6.00 10.71
C PHE A 37 -2.71 -6.90 11.16
N ARG A 38 -3.96 -6.56 10.79
CA ARG A 38 -5.17 -7.36 10.94
C ARG A 38 -6.43 -6.56 10.58
N TYR A 39 -7.42 -7.26 10.00
CA TYR A 39 -8.83 -6.85 9.91
C TYR A 39 -9.17 -5.55 9.16
N GLY A 40 -8.31 -5.03 8.29
CA GLY A 40 -8.69 -3.86 7.47
C GLY A 40 -8.97 -2.60 8.30
N LEU A 41 -8.42 -2.50 9.51
CA LEU A 41 -8.63 -1.34 10.40
C LEU A 41 -7.69 -0.18 10.07
N SER A 42 -6.64 -0.45 9.30
CA SER A 42 -5.64 0.54 8.91
C SER A 42 -5.56 0.64 7.40
N THR A 43 -5.20 1.82 6.91
CA THR A 43 -5.15 2.15 5.48
C THR A 43 -4.20 1.24 4.68
N TRP A 44 -3.14 0.71 5.29
CA TRP A 44 -2.21 -0.23 4.64
C TRP A 44 -2.76 -1.64 4.43
N GLU A 45 -3.91 -1.97 5.03
CA GLU A 45 -4.60 -3.25 4.82
C GLU A 45 -5.65 -3.17 3.70
N PHE A 46 -5.86 -1.99 3.10
CA PHE A 46 -6.83 -1.83 2.01
C PHE A 46 -6.28 -2.42 0.71
N LEU A 47 -7.10 -3.23 0.05
CA LEU A 47 -6.81 -3.82 -1.25
C LEU A 47 -7.30 -2.91 -2.38
N ASP A 48 -6.84 -1.66 -2.41
CA ASP A 48 -7.33 -0.63 -3.33
C ASP A 48 -6.46 -0.45 -4.60
N CYS A 49 -5.31 -1.14 -4.70
CA CYS A 49 -4.39 -1.04 -5.84
C CYS A 49 -4.21 -2.36 -6.62
N TYR A 50 -5.06 -3.37 -6.39
CA TYR A 50 -4.87 -4.68 -7.01
C TYR A 50 -5.14 -4.68 -8.52
N THR A 51 -6.05 -3.83 -8.99
CA THR A 51 -6.39 -3.70 -10.42
C THR A 51 -5.21 -3.11 -11.19
N GLU A 52 -4.69 -1.98 -10.72
CA GLU A 52 -3.54 -1.28 -11.28
C GLU A 52 -2.30 -2.16 -11.27
N LEU A 53 -2.07 -2.90 -10.18
CA LEU A 53 -0.97 -3.85 -10.10
C LEU A 53 -1.10 -4.99 -11.11
N ARG A 54 -2.32 -5.52 -11.31
CA ARG A 54 -2.55 -6.58 -12.29
C ARG A 54 -2.30 -6.09 -13.72
N GLU A 55 -2.76 -4.88 -14.05
CA GLU A 55 -2.49 -4.25 -15.34
C GLU A 55 -1.00 -3.98 -15.56
N ALA A 56 -0.32 -3.45 -14.56
CA ALA A 56 1.12 -3.21 -14.61
C ALA A 56 1.91 -4.51 -14.79
N VAL A 57 1.51 -5.60 -14.12
CA VAL A 57 2.13 -6.91 -14.33
C VAL A 57 1.96 -7.36 -15.77
N ASN A 58 0.76 -7.30 -16.34
CA ASN A 58 0.49 -7.73 -17.72
C ASN A 58 1.37 -7.00 -18.75
N LYS A 59 1.70 -5.72 -18.53
CA LYS A 59 2.62 -4.95 -19.38
C LYS A 59 4.04 -5.53 -19.45
N TYR A 60 4.47 -6.29 -18.44
CA TYR A 60 5.82 -6.86 -18.36
C TYR A 60 5.87 -8.37 -18.59
N VAL A 61 4.76 -9.02 -18.95
CA VAL A 61 4.62 -10.48 -19.15
C VAL A 61 4.95 -10.93 -20.59
N ASP A 62 5.57 -10.06 -21.40
CA ASP A 62 6.15 -10.45 -22.69
C ASP A 62 7.31 -11.47 -22.54
#